data_AF-A0A969HHB5-F1
#
_entry.id   AF-A0A969HHB5-F1
#
_cell.length_a   1.000
_cell.length_b   1.000
_cell.length_c   1.000
_cell.angle_alpha   90.00
_cell.angle_beta   90.00
_cell.angle_gamma   90.00
#
_symmetry.space_group_name_H-M   'P 1'
#
loop_
_entity.id
_entity.type
_entity.pdbx_description
1 polymer ?
#
loop_
_entity_poly.entity_id
_entity_poly.type
_entity_poly.pdbx_seq_one_letter_code
_entity_poly.pdbx_strand_id
1 'polypeptide(L)'
;MYLTKNLFISILFFSALLACEQETGAGYEDWDTNRDDLIGDEEFYESYRRLGHYEEWDLDDDGYISDSEYFNAYYSLWDKDQDGQLDEQEWDTGLEDFAGDEYVGVLAGKFADWDTDQDNQIDVEEFNQGWVQTDYYSQRDQDASQYLDKDEFYLDMFTVWDTDGDGNIERAEYEDRQYRFEKK
;
A
#
# COMPACT_ATOMS: atom_id res chain seq x y z
N MET A 1 47.75 23.81 -60.36
CA MET A 1 47.64 24.01 -58.91
C MET A 1 46.74 22.88 -58.38
N TYR A 2 47.35 21.84 -57.80
CA TYR A 2 46.63 20.73 -57.16
C TYR A 2 46.06 21.20 -55.82
N LEU A 3 44.87 20.76 -55.42
CA LEU A 3 44.38 20.53 -54.04
C LEU A 3 42.85 20.29 -54.13
N THR A 4 42.17 19.29 -53.57
CA THR A 4 42.42 18.00 -52.89
C THR A 4 41.03 17.35 -52.78
N LYS A 5 40.93 16.03 -52.97
CA LYS A 5 39.73 15.24 -52.68
C LYS A 5 39.62 14.99 -51.16
N ASN A 6 38.46 15.22 -50.56
CA ASN A 6 37.96 14.63 -49.30
C ASN A 6 36.45 14.43 -49.54
N LEU A 7 35.84 13.25 -49.67
CA LEU A 7 35.89 11.96 -48.97
C LEU A 7 35.31 12.00 -47.54
N PHE A 8 34.20 11.25 -47.37
CA PHE A 8 33.61 10.70 -46.13
C PHE A 8 32.97 11.73 -45.15
N ILE A 9 31.87 11.47 -44.40
CA ILE A 9 31.13 10.29 -43.96
C ILE A 9 29.69 10.75 -43.65
N SER A 10 28.70 9.90 -43.97
CA SER A 10 27.31 9.99 -43.51
C SER A 10 27.25 9.76 -42.01
N ILE A 11 26.69 10.68 -41.23
CA ILE A 11 26.31 10.43 -39.83
C ILE A 11 24.80 10.35 -39.79
N LEU A 12 24.32 9.10 -39.73
CA LEU A 12 22.98 8.72 -39.27
C LEU A 12 22.75 9.35 -37.89
N PHE A 13 21.84 10.32 -37.80
CA PHE A 13 21.24 10.73 -36.54
C PHE A 13 20.29 9.61 -36.09
N PHE A 14 20.84 8.64 -35.37
CA PHE A 14 20.04 7.72 -34.55
C PHE A 14 19.70 8.48 -33.27
N SER A 15 18.63 9.27 -33.30
CA SER A 15 18.05 9.83 -32.09
C SER A 15 17.42 8.67 -31.32
N ALA A 16 18.17 8.08 -30.39
CA ALA A 16 17.60 7.26 -29.35
C ALA A 16 16.67 8.16 -28.52
N LEU A 17 15.39 8.13 -28.85
CA LEU A 17 14.31 8.46 -27.93
C LEU A 17 14.40 7.42 -26.81
N LEU A 18 15.24 7.69 -25.81
CA LEU A 18 14.98 7.21 -24.47
C LEU A 18 13.76 8.00 -24.00
N ALA A 19 12.58 7.45 -24.28
CA ALA A 19 11.44 7.68 -23.42
C ALA A 19 11.89 7.18 -22.05
N CYS A 20 12.28 8.11 -21.18
CA CYS A 20 12.29 7.81 -19.76
C CYS A 20 10.82 7.61 -19.42
N GLU A 21 10.44 6.36 -19.25
CA GLU A 21 9.19 5.97 -18.60
C GLU A 21 9.17 6.70 -17.27
N GLN A 22 8.22 7.62 -17.13
CA GLN A 22 8.02 8.35 -15.88
C GLN A 22 7.37 7.35 -14.94
N GLU A 23 8.16 6.72 -14.08
CA GLU A 23 7.62 5.98 -12.93
C GLU A 23 6.74 6.96 -12.15
N THR A 24 5.48 6.58 -11.99
CA THR A 24 4.46 7.40 -11.34
C THR A 24 4.45 7.25 -9.82
N GLY A 25 5.44 6.56 -9.24
CA GLY A 25 5.64 6.44 -7.80
C GLY A 25 6.81 7.32 -7.34
N ALA A 26 6.71 7.84 -6.12
CA ALA A 26 7.89 8.35 -5.43
C ALA A 26 8.88 7.19 -5.23
N GLY A 27 10.18 7.42 -5.41
CA GLY A 27 11.19 6.41 -5.12
C GLY A 27 11.55 6.42 -3.63
N TYR A 28 12.21 5.38 -3.12
CA TYR A 28 12.69 5.32 -1.73
C TYR A 28 13.40 6.62 -1.27
N GLU A 29 14.25 7.19 -2.13
CA GLU A 29 15.00 8.42 -1.86
C GLU A 29 14.13 9.69 -1.75
N ASP A 30 12.90 9.63 -2.25
CA ASP A 30 11.92 10.72 -2.09
C ASP A 30 11.25 10.68 -0.70
N TRP A 31 11.32 9.53 -0.03
CA TRP A 31 10.80 9.30 1.33
C TRP A 31 11.91 9.43 2.37
N ASP A 32 13.10 8.89 2.12
CA ASP A 32 14.31 9.07 2.95
C ASP A 32 14.91 10.48 2.74
N THR A 33 14.33 11.47 3.42
CA THR A 33 14.69 12.88 3.24
C THR A 33 16.04 13.23 3.87
N ASN A 34 16.40 12.52 4.94
CA ASN A 34 17.59 12.79 5.72
C ASN A 34 18.82 12.00 5.19
N ARG A 35 18.57 10.97 4.38
CA ARG A 35 19.55 10.09 3.70
C ARG A 35 20.39 9.26 4.66
N ASP A 36 19.74 8.67 5.66
CA ASP A 36 20.36 7.70 6.56
C ASP A 36 20.03 6.25 6.19
N ASP A 37 19.47 6.03 5.00
CA ASP A 37 19.04 4.74 4.47
C ASP A 37 17.89 4.12 5.28
N LEU A 38 17.15 4.92 6.06
CA LEU A 38 15.98 4.53 6.85
C LEU A 38 14.86 5.54 6.59
N ILE A 39 13.60 5.10 6.58
CA ILE A 39 12.44 5.99 6.59
C ILE A 39 11.84 5.95 7.99
N GLY A 40 12.04 7.03 8.75
CA GLY A 40 11.42 7.18 10.07
C GLY A 40 9.93 7.57 10.01
N ASP A 41 9.28 7.58 11.16
CA ASP A 41 7.88 7.98 11.33
C ASP A 41 7.58 9.39 10.79
N GLU A 42 8.44 10.37 11.07
CA GLU A 42 8.30 11.75 10.57
C GLU A 42 8.42 11.82 9.03
N GLU A 43 9.34 11.04 8.46
CA GLU A 43 9.58 10.99 7.01
C GLU A 43 8.45 10.30 6.26
N PHE A 44 7.95 9.21 6.82
CA PHE A 44 6.76 8.52 6.36
C PHE A 44 5.56 9.46 6.39
N TYR A 45 5.27 10.08 7.54
CA TYR A 45 4.16 11.01 7.73
C TYR A 45 4.17 12.14 6.68
N GLU A 46 5.31 12.80 6.52
CA GLU A 46 5.45 13.92 5.58
C GLU A 46 5.29 13.48 4.12
N SER A 47 5.80 12.30 3.77
CA SER A 47 5.69 11.74 2.42
C SER A 47 4.27 11.27 2.10
N TYR A 48 3.66 10.51 3.02
CA TYR A 48 2.32 9.98 2.89
C TYR A 48 1.27 11.09 2.78
N ARG A 49 1.41 12.13 3.62
CA ARG A 49 0.59 13.36 3.54
C ARG A 49 0.79 14.10 2.21
N ARG A 50 2.04 14.22 1.73
CA ARG A 50 2.37 14.92 0.49
C ARG A 50 1.80 14.22 -0.75
N LEU A 51 1.74 12.89 -0.74
CA LEU A 51 1.19 12.08 -1.83
C LEU A 51 -0.34 12.05 -1.83
N GLY A 52 -0.98 12.48 -0.75
CA GLY A 52 -2.44 12.58 -0.64
C GLY A 52 -3.11 11.23 -0.48
N HIS A 53 -2.41 10.24 0.08
CA HIS A 53 -2.96 8.89 0.26
C HIS A 53 -4.12 8.86 1.25
N TYR A 54 -4.21 9.78 2.21
CA TYR A 54 -5.37 9.86 3.11
C TYR A 54 -6.66 10.08 2.32
N GLU A 55 -6.63 11.02 1.39
CA GLU A 55 -7.75 11.35 0.52
C GLU A 55 -8.12 10.22 -0.46
N GLU A 56 -7.27 9.19 -0.62
CA GLU A 56 -7.61 7.99 -1.39
C GLU A 56 -8.43 6.99 -0.57
N TRP A 57 -8.37 7.08 0.76
CA TRP A 57 -9.08 6.20 1.70
C TRP A 57 -10.35 6.87 2.27
N ASP A 58 -10.36 8.20 2.37
CA ASP A 58 -11.53 9.01 2.74
C ASP A 58 -12.45 9.11 1.51
N LEU A 59 -13.40 8.18 1.39
CA LEU A 59 -14.23 8.01 0.19
C LEU A 59 -15.39 9.00 0.15
N ASP A 60 -15.83 9.50 1.29
CA ASP A 60 -16.94 10.45 1.39
C ASP A 60 -16.52 11.91 1.63
N ASP A 61 -15.20 12.18 1.68
CA ASP A 61 -14.57 13.49 1.85
C ASP A 61 -15.00 14.21 3.15
N ASP A 62 -15.34 13.46 4.21
CA ASP A 62 -15.74 14.05 5.49
C ASP A 62 -14.55 14.42 6.41
N GLY A 63 -13.33 14.04 6.00
CA GLY A 63 -12.09 14.31 6.70
C GLY A 63 -11.73 13.26 7.75
N TYR A 64 -12.41 12.13 7.76
CA TYR A 64 -12.21 10.99 8.64
C TYR A 64 -12.21 9.68 7.84
N ILE A 65 -11.55 8.64 8.35
CA ILE A 65 -11.68 7.29 7.79
C ILE A 65 -12.59 6.49 8.70
N SER A 66 -13.76 6.10 8.22
CA SER A 66 -14.66 5.17 8.91
C SER A 66 -14.16 3.72 8.86
N ASP A 67 -14.74 2.85 9.69
CA ASP A 67 -14.45 1.41 9.66
C ASP A 67 -14.75 0.78 8.30
N SER A 68 -15.87 1.17 7.68
CA SER A 68 -16.24 0.68 6.36
C SER A 68 -15.27 1.12 5.27
N GLU A 69 -14.83 2.38 5.27
CA GLU A 69 -13.83 2.86 4.31
C GLU A 69 -12.50 2.12 4.47
N TYR A 70 -12.04 1.99 5.71
CA TYR A 70 -10.83 1.26 6.06
C TYR A 70 -10.87 -0.18 5.56
N PHE A 71 -11.90 -0.95 5.91
CA PHE A 71 -11.98 -2.36 5.52
C PHE A 71 -12.31 -2.57 4.05
N ASN A 72 -13.09 -1.69 3.40
CA ASN A 72 -13.33 -1.77 1.96
C ASN A 72 -12.06 -1.53 1.13
N ALA A 73 -11.18 -0.64 1.60
CA ALA A 73 -9.89 -0.43 0.97
C ALA A 73 -9.00 -1.69 1.08
N TYR A 74 -8.93 -2.33 2.26
CA TYR A 74 -8.22 -3.61 2.40
C TYR A 74 -8.83 -4.72 1.57
N TYR A 75 -10.15 -4.85 1.55
CA TYR A 75 -10.84 -5.83 0.70
C TYR A 75 -10.42 -5.68 -0.77
N SER A 76 -10.43 -4.44 -1.27
CA SER A 76 -10.01 -4.12 -2.64
C SER A 76 -8.52 -4.40 -2.91
N LEU A 77 -7.67 -4.27 -1.88
CA LEU A 77 -6.25 -4.62 -1.98
C LEU A 77 -6.02 -6.13 -1.97
N TRP A 78 -6.89 -6.90 -1.31
CA TRP A 78 -6.79 -8.35 -1.17
C TRP A 78 -7.36 -9.09 -2.38
N ASP A 79 -8.42 -8.53 -2.99
CA ASP A 79 -9.03 -9.01 -4.24
C ASP A 79 -8.07 -8.73 -5.42
N LYS A 80 -7.16 -9.67 -5.68
CA LYS A 80 -6.08 -9.50 -6.66
C LYS A 80 -6.57 -9.70 -8.07
N ASP A 81 -7.58 -10.54 -8.28
CA ASP A 81 -8.12 -10.79 -9.61
C ASP A 81 -9.32 -9.90 -9.98
N GLN A 82 -9.78 -9.09 -9.02
CA GLN A 82 -10.84 -8.07 -9.15
C GLN A 82 -12.20 -8.69 -9.53
N ASP A 83 -12.47 -9.91 -9.06
CA ASP A 83 -13.75 -10.57 -9.30
C ASP A 83 -14.85 -10.15 -8.29
N GLY A 84 -14.46 -9.35 -7.29
CA GLY A 84 -15.34 -8.81 -6.26
C GLY A 84 -15.57 -9.75 -5.09
N GLN A 85 -14.81 -10.84 -4.99
CA GLN A 85 -14.82 -11.82 -3.91
C GLN A 85 -13.39 -12.16 -3.50
N LEU A 86 -13.18 -12.66 -2.29
CA LEU A 86 -11.89 -13.19 -1.87
C LEU A 86 -11.93 -14.71 -1.83
N ASP A 87 -11.06 -15.36 -2.58
CA ASP A 87 -10.80 -16.79 -2.39
C ASP A 87 -9.89 -17.06 -1.17
N GLU A 88 -9.74 -18.33 -0.80
CA GLU A 88 -8.90 -18.73 0.36
C GLU A 88 -7.43 -18.28 0.20
N GLN A 89 -6.92 -18.22 -1.03
CA GLN A 89 -5.54 -17.81 -1.29
C GLN A 89 -5.37 -16.29 -1.13
N GLU A 90 -6.31 -15.50 -1.65
CA GLU A 90 -6.35 -14.05 -1.49
C GLU A 90 -6.52 -13.65 -0.03
N TRP A 91 -7.43 -14.33 0.68
CA TRP A 91 -7.62 -14.18 2.11
C TRP A 91 -6.33 -14.44 2.90
N ASP A 92 -5.68 -15.58 2.70
CA ASP A 92 -4.45 -15.94 3.42
C ASP A 92 -3.32 -14.95 3.14
N THR A 93 -3.16 -14.56 1.86
CA THR A 93 -2.12 -13.60 1.45
C THR A 93 -2.39 -12.22 2.05
N GLY A 94 -3.63 -11.74 1.97
CA GLY A 94 -4.01 -10.44 2.50
C GLY A 94 -3.87 -10.36 4.01
N LEU A 95 -4.24 -11.42 4.73
CA LEU A 95 -4.12 -11.49 6.17
C LEU A 95 -2.65 -11.56 6.63
N GLU A 96 -1.80 -12.32 5.93
CA GLU A 96 -0.35 -12.32 6.16
C GLU A 96 0.24 -10.92 5.95
N ASP A 97 -0.14 -10.24 4.87
CA ASP A 97 0.34 -8.89 4.56
C ASP A 97 -0.07 -7.85 5.61
N PHE A 98 -1.30 -7.97 6.15
CA PHE A 98 -1.92 -7.01 7.07
C PHE A 98 -1.51 -7.20 8.53
N ALA A 99 -1.39 -8.44 8.97
CA ALA A 99 -1.15 -8.79 10.36
C ALA A 99 0.31 -9.20 10.64
N GLY A 100 1.06 -9.57 9.60
CA GLY A 100 2.32 -10.28 9.75
C GLY A 100 2.13 -11.72 10.26
N ASP A 101 3.13 -12.57 10.02
CA ASP A 101 3.14 -14.00 10.35
C ASP A 101 2.72 -14.33 11.80
N GLU A 102 2.98 -13.42 12.75
CA GLU A 102 2.71 -13.65 14.18
C GLU A 102 1.21 -13.52 14.55
N TYR A 103 0.40 -12.85 13.74
CA TYR A 103 -0.97 -12.46 14.11
C TYR A 103 -2.10 -13.07 13.28
N VAL A 104 -1.79 -13.75 12.16
CA VAL A 104 -2.77 -14.35 11.23
C VAL A 104 -3.85 -15.18 11.95
N GLY A 105 -3.44 -16.11 12.83
CA GLY A 105 -4.39 -16.98 13.53
C GLY A 105 -5.06 -16.38 14.78
N VAL A 106 -4.60 -15.22 15.25
CA VAL A 106 -5.08 -14.60 16.50
C VAL A 106 -6.06 -13.46 16.22
N LEU A 107 -5.84 -12.70 15.15
CA LEU A 107 -6.68 -11.55 14.81
C LEU A 107 -7.98 -11.94 14.09
N ALA A 108 -7.87 -12.73 13.02
CA ALA A 108 -9.01 -13.01 12.15
C ALA A 108 -9.53 -14.45 12.25
N GLY A 109 -8.72 -15.43 12.65
CA GLY A 109 -9.16 -16.83 12.69
C GLY A 109 -8.97 -17.52 11.34
N LYS A 110 -9.89 -18.41 10.95
CA LYS A 110 -9.77 -19.17 9.69
C LYS A 110 -10.73 -18.63 8.63
N PHE A 111 -10.41 -18.82 7.35
CA PHE A 111 -11.29 -18.51 6.21
C PHE A 111 -12.74 -18.95 6.45
N ALA A 112 -12.96 -20.19 6.90
CA ALA A 112 -14.29 -20.75 7.15
C ALA A 112 -15.08 -20.09 8.30
N ASP A 113 -14.44 -19.25 9.13
CA ASP A 113 -15.13 -18.43 10.12
C ASP A 113 -15.74 -17.16 9.48
N TRP A 114 -15.28 -16.79 8.28
CA TRP A 114 -15.68 -15.59 7.53
C TRP A 114 -16.61 -15.93 6.36
N ASP A 115 -16.42 -17.08 5.70
CA ASP A 115 -17.33 -17.66 4.71
C ASP A 115 -18.60 -18.19 5.41
N THR A 116 -19.55 -17.29 5.66
CA THR A 116 -20.74 -17.56 6.47
C THR A 116 -21.80 -18.34 5.69
N ASP A 117 -21.85 -18.16 4.38
CA ASP A 117 -22.82 -18.82 3.51
C ASP A 117 -22.31 -20.13 2.87
N GLN A 118 -21.02 -20.43 3.05
CA GLN A 118 -20.33 -21.65 2.67
C GLN A 118 -20.19 -21.85 1.17
N ASP A 119 -20.02 -20.75 0.42
CA ASP A 119 -19.82 -20.79 -1.02
C ASP A 119 -18.33 -20.86 -1.43
N ASN A 120 -17.42 -20.86 -0.45
CA ASN A 120 -15.95 -20.86 -0.59
C ASN A 120 -15.39 -19.54 -1.14
N GLN A 121 -16.11 -18.45 -0.95
CA GLN A 121 -15.68 -17.09 -1.24
C GLN A 121 -16.03 -16.24 -0.02
N ILE A 122 -15.33 -15.12 0.16
CA ILE A 122 -15.70 -14.10 1.15
C ILE A 122 -16.12 -12.88 0.36
N ASP A 123 -17.38 -12.48 0.51
CA ASP A 123 -17.86 -11.22 -0.06
C ASP A 123 -17.54 -10.01 0.85
N VAL A 124 -17.79 -8.80 0.35
CA VAL A 124 -17.48 -7.57 1.09
C VAL A 124 -18.33 -7.42 2.35
N GLU A 125 -19.56 -7.94 2.37
CA GLU A 125 -20.42 -7.92 3.53
C GLU A 125 -19.91 -8.88 4.62
N GLU A 126 -19.47 -10.08 4.26
CA GLU A 126 -18.84 -11.06 5.15
C GLU A 126 -17.52 -10.52 5.71
N PHE A 127 -16.70 -9.92 4.87
CA PHE A 127 -15.45 -9.27 5.26
C PHE A 127 -15.68 -8.16 6.28
N ASN A 128 -16.56 -7.20 6.00
CA ASN A 128 -16.84 -6.12 6.94
C ASN A 128 -17.43 -6.66 8.26
N GLN A 129 -18.34 -7.63 8.20
CA GLN A 129 -18.93 -8.22 9.41
C GLN A 129 -17.92 -8.98 10.27
N GLY A 130 -16.96 -9.69 9.65
CA GLY A 130 -15.90 -10.36 10.38
C GLY A 130 -15.02 -9.35 11.11
N TRP A 131 -14.63 -8.26 10.44
CA TRP A 131 -13.79 -7.22 11.05
C TRP A 131 -14.47 -6.45 12.17
N VAL A 132 -15.75 -6.13 12.02
CA VAL A 132 -16.56 -5.49 13.09
C VAL A 132 -16.64 -6.34 14.36
N GLN A 133 -16.48 -7.66 14.26
CA GLN A 133 -16.43 -8.55 15.42
C GLN A 133 -15.06 -8.57 16.12
N THR A 134 -14.02 -8.02 15.47
CA THR A 134 -12.70 -7.84 16.07
C THR A 134 -12.60 -6.47 16.75
N ASP A 135 -11.69 -6.35 17.72
CA ASP A 135 -11.35 -5.05 18.30
C ASP A 135 -10.30 -4.29 17.45
N TYR A 136 -10.02 -4.72 16.22
CA TYR A 136 -8.87 -4.24 15.44
C TYR A 136 -8.94 -2.73 15.18
N TYR A 137 -10.03 -2.26 14.58
CA TYR A 137 -10.22 -0.84 14.25
C TYR A 137 -10.24 0.04 15.51
N SER A 138 -10.96 -0.40 16.55
CA SER A 138 -11.05 0.32 17.83
C SER A 138 -9.72 0.46 18.58
N GLN A 139 -8.72 -0.37 18.26
CA GLN A 139 -7.38 -0.24 18.83
C GLN A 139 -6.54 0.82 18.12
N ARG A 140 -6.91 1.21 16.89
CA ARG A 140 -6.27 2.30 16.12
C ARG A 140 -6.87 3.65 16.44
N ASP A 141 -8.17 3.68 16.70
CA ASP A 141 -8.92 4.84 17.18
C ASP A 141 -8.54 5.14 18.64
N GLN A 142 -7.46 5.91 18.83
CA GLN A 142 -6.86 6.19 20.12
C GLN A 142 -7.72 7.11 20.97
N ASP A 143 -8.44 8.03 20.32
CA ASP A 143 -9.32 8.98 20.98
C ASP A 143 -10.76 8.47 21.17
N ALA A 144 -11.06 7.29 20.63
CA ALA A 144 -12.35 6.61 20.67
C ALA A 144 -13.48 7.45 20.04
N SER A 145 -13.16 8.21 18.99
CA SER A 145 -14.12 9.01 18.22
C SER A 145 -15.00 8.18 17.29
N GLN A 146 -14.68 6.89 17.12
CA GLN A 146 -15.23 5.95 16.14
C GLN A 146 -14.73 6.16 14.71
N TYR A 147 -13.72 7.00 14.54
CA TYR A 147 -13.15 7.40 13.26
C TYR A 147 -11.63 7.44 13.38
N LEU A 148 -10.90 7.17 12.29
CA LEU A 148 -9.47 7.45 12.26
C LEU A 148 -9.24 8.84 11.69
N ASP A 149 -8.63 9.71 12.48
CA ASP A 149 -8.08 10.94 11.95
C ASP A 149 -6.79 10.68 11.14
N LYS A 150 -6.21 11.74 10.57
CA LYS A 150 -4.99 11.63 9.76
C LYS A 150 -3.81 11.08 10.54
N ASP A 151 -3.64 11.48 11.79
CA ASP A 151 -2.49 11.10 12.59
C ASP A 151 -2.61 9.63 13.02
N GLU A 152 -3.81 9.18 13.40
CA GLU A 152 -4.11 7.78 13.73
C GLU A 152 -3.93 6.86 12.51
N PHE A 153 -4.48 7.26 11.36
CA PHE A 153 -4.34 6.49 10.12
C PHE A 153 -2.88 6.38 9.66
N TYR A 154 -2.10 7.47 9.71
CA TYR A 154 -0.70 7.41 9.29
C TYR A 154 0.17 6.56 10.22
N LEU A 155 -0.09 6.60 11.54
CA LEU A 155 0.60 5.75 12.49
C LEU A 155 0.29 4.26 12.24
N ASP A 156 -0.96 3.94 11.92
CA ASP A 156 -1.34 2.58 11.57
C ASP A 156 -0.69 2.14 10.24
N MET A 157 -0.74 2.97 9.20
CA MET A 157 -0.06 2.68 7.92
C MET A 157 1.46 2.50 8.10
N PHE A 158 2.10 3.30 8.97
CA PHE A 158 3.51 3.12 9.30
C PHE A 158 3.75 1.75 9.93
N THR A 159 2.92 1.34 10.89
CA THR A 159 3.01 0.03 11.56
C THR A 159 2.80 -1.14 10.58
N VAL A 160 1.95 -0.95 9.55
CA VAL A 160 1.78 -1.95 8.49
C VAL A 160 3.02 -2.03 7.60
N TRP A 161 3.69 -0.90 7.35
CA TRP A 161 4.86 -0.86 6.47
C TRP A 161 6.17 -1.29 7.16
N ASP A 162 6.32 -1.00 8.45
CA ASP A 162 7.41 -1.46 9.33
C ASP A 162 7.17 -2.93 9.72
N THR A 163 7.69 -3.85 8.90
CA THR A 163 7.34 -5.27 8.97
C THR A 163 8.02 -6.01 10.10
N ASP A 164 9.19 -5.54 10.54
CA ASP A 164 9.91 -6.13 11.67
C ASP A 164 9.72 -5.38 12.99
N GLY A 165 9.07 -4.21 12.96
CA GLY A 165 8.67 -3.43 14.12
C GLY A 165 9.85 -2.73 14.79
N ASP A 166 10.94 -2.46 14.07
CA ASP A 166 12.12 -1.78 14.61
C ASP A 166 11.97 -0.25 14.69
N GLY A 167 10.87 0.29 14.15
CA GLY A 167 10.55 1.71 14.12
C GLY A 167 11.11 2.44 12.92
N ASN A 168 11.59 1.74 11.90
CA ASN A 168 12.07 2.29 10.63
C ASN A 168 11.58 1.44 9.48
N ILE A 169 11.28 2.08 8.35
CA ILE A 169 11.01 1.37 7.10
C ILE A 169 12.29 1.35 6.27
N GLU A 170 12.79 0.16 6.00
CA GLU A 170 14.00 -0.05 5.23
C GLU A 170 13.66 -0.24 3.76
N ARG A 171 14.67 -0.15 2.88
CA ARG A 171 14.45 -0.30 1.43
C ARG A 171 13.74 -1.59 1.05
N ALA A 172 14.06 -2.70 1.70
CA ALA A 172 13.44 -3.98 1.40
C ALA A 172 11.94 -3.97 1.73
N GLU A 173 11.57 -3.37 2.87
CA GLU A 173 10.19 -3.23 3.30
C GLU A 173 9.43 -2.25 2.41
N TYR A 174 10.03 -1.10 2.11
CA TYR A 174 9.48 -0.12 1.17
C TYR A 174 9.19 -0.76 -0.19
N GLU A 175 10.15 -1.48 -0.77
CA GLU A 175 9.97 -2.11 -2.09
C GLU A 175 8.88 -3.18 -2.09
N ASP A 176 8.74 -3.96 -1.01
CA ASP A 176 7.64 -4.93 -0.87
C ASP A 176 6.28 -4.22 -0.74
N ARG A 177 6.19 -3.19 0.11
CA ARG A 177 4.94 -2.49 0.42
C ARG A 177 4.48 -1.57 -0.71
N GLN A 178 5.39 -0.83 -1.34
CA GLN A 178 5.08 0.02 -2.48
C GLN A 178 4.45 -0.80 -3.62
N TYR A 179 4.98 -1.99 -3.90
CA TYR A 179 4.43 -2.87 -4.94
C TYR A 179 2.99 -3.29 -4.66
N ARG A 180 2.59 -3.38 -3.37
CA ARG A 180 1.28 -3.85 -2.94
C ARG A 180 0.24 -2.75 -2.84
N PHE A 181 0.62 -1.56 -2.36
CA PHE A 181 -0.30 -0.44 -2.12
C PHE A 181 -0.40 0.56 -3.29
N GLU A 182 0.62 0.71 -4.14
CA GLU A 182 0.66 1.79 -5.15
C GLU A 182 0.35 1.36 -6.60
N LYS A 183 0.21 0.06 -6.89
CA LYS A 183 -0.15 -0.37 -8.25
C LYS A 183 -1.66 -0.26 -8.50
N LYS A 184 -2.03 0.84 -9.17
CA LYS A 184 -3.31 1.02 -9.88
C LYS A 184 -3.28 0.41 -11.28
#